data_AF-A0AAD1TKV2-F1
#
_entry.id   AF-A0AAD1TKV2-F1
#
_cell.length_a   1.000
_cell.length_b   1.000
_cell.length_c   1.000
_cell.angle_alpha   90.00
_cell.angle_beta   90.00
_cell.angle_gamma   90.00
#
_symmetry.space_group_name_H-M   'P 1'
#
loop_
_entity.id
_entity.type
_entity.pdbx_description
1 polymer ?
#
loop_
_entity_poly.entity_id
_entity_poly.type
_entity_poly.pdbx_seq_one_letter_code
_entity_poly.pdbx_strand_id
1 'polypeptide(L)'
;MRRSQLSRQAATHPAQGQSFFFLAFFVVGRLNRKSEGSSQPSLWTTDQAITAILNVSVTLSLQLFLFLPDMCDERSDSVPFSGLLHGCFFLFLLVNTLGNYVLVIWNSPGVGGLSAEVELPDKSVCRLCARVLWDQEHHCFFTGTCISRSNLRSFVLFCLHSCLSCFHALVMGVGFISSNFSLSFCDPLTFLRLLPLSITRFFSGSLLSSHMLVVLMLYLWFTVGLACAAFCGHQLLRISMGPTCYQPQTAEHNVMTWTENLQKVFGKQWLLAILMPQSKPQTCPP
;
A
#
# COMPACT_ATOMS: atom_id res chain seq x y z
N MET A 1 6.09 63.61 -40.42
CA MET A 1 5.94 62.14 -40.60
C MET A 1 5.00 61.61 -39.50
N ARG A 2 4.16 60.63 -39.86
CA ARG A 2 2.84 60.28 -39.29
C ARG A 2 2.77 59.94 -37.78
N ARG A 3 1.67 60.40 -37.18
CA ARG A 3 1.01 59.86 -35.97
C ARG A 3 0.21 58.59 -36.29
N SER A 4 0.02 57.80 -35.22
CA SER A 4 -1.18 57.03 -34.81
C SER A 4 -1.34 55.54 -35.13
N GLN A 5 -1.70 54.83 -34.04
CA GLN A 5 -2.54 53.64 -33.86
C GLN A 5 -1.81 52.32 -33.55
N LEU A 6 -1.85 51.81 -32.31
CA LEU A 6 -2.92 51.09 -31.58
C LEU A 6 -3.13 49.64 -32.04
N SER A 7 -2.67 48.70 -31.20
CA SER A 7 -3.28 47.40 -30.83
C SER A 7 -2.18 46.57 -30.14
N ARG A 8 -2.13 46.42 -28.80
CA ARG A 8 -3.00 45.60 -27.93
C ARG A 8 -3.59 44.40 -28.66
N GLN A 9 -2.90 43.27 -28.56
CA GLN A 9 -3.53 41.96 -28.44
C GLN A 9 -2.74 41.16 -27.39
N ALA A 10 -3.09 41.41 -26.13
CA ALA A 10 -3.06 40.38 -25.11
C ALA A 10 -4.13 39.34 -25.51
N ALA A 11 -3.71 38.18 -25.98
CA ALA A 11 -4.59 37.04 -26.11
C ALA A 11 -4.61 36.30 -24.76
N THR A 12 -5.54 36.74 -23.92
CA THR A 12 -6.09 35.97 -22.81
C THR A 12 -6.69 34.69 -23.36
N HIS A 13 -6.06 33.54 -23.11
CA HIS A 13 -6.77 32.27 -23.16
C HIS A 13 -7.39 32.00 -21.79
N PRO A 14 -8.68 31.59 -21.74
CA PRO A 14 -9.44 31.51 -20.51
C PRO A 14 -8.96 30.35 -19.64
N ALA A 15 -8.81 30.64 -18.35
CA ALA A 15 -8.85 29.66 -17.29
C ALA A 15 -10.19 28.92 -17.36
N GLN A 16 -10.24 27.80 -18.08
CA GLN A 16 -11.40 26.94 -18.15
C GLN A 16 -10.92 25.50 -18.03
N GLY A 17 -11.15 24.91 -16.85
CA GLY A 17 -10.76 23.53 -16.52
C GLY A 17 -9.96 23.35 -15.23
N GLN A 18 -10.03 24.24 -14.24
CA GLN A 18 -9.48 24.01 -12.90
C GLN A 18 -10.56 23.58 -11.90
N SER A 19 -11.30 22.54 -12.24
CA SER A 19 -12.21 21.90 -11.30
C SER A 19 -12.18 20.42 -11.58
N PHE A 20 -11.25 19.72 -10.94
CA PHE A 20 -11.31 18.33 -10.46
C PHE A 20 -9.93 18.08 -9.82
N PHE A 21 -9.88 17.31 -8.72
CA PHE A 21 -8.71 17.05 -7.85
C PHE A 21 -8.48 18.00 -6.67
N PHE A 22 -9.48 18.09 -5.79
CA PHE A 22 -9.26 18.32 -4.37
C PHE A 22 -9.81 17.12 -3.60
N LEU A 23 -9.01 16.06 -3.43
CA LEU A 23 -9.28 14.99 -2.45
C LEU A 23 -8.11 14.01 -2.41
N ALA A 24 -7.11 14.29 -1.56
CA ALA A 24 -6.19 13.25 -1.04
C ALA A 24 -5.30 13.76 0.11
N PHE A 25 -5.82 14.56 1.05
CA PHE A 25 -5.09 14.86 2.28
C PHE A 25 -6.06 15.05 3.44
N PHE A 26 -6.54 13.95 4.02
CA PHE A 26 -7.04 13.93 5.39
C PHE A 26 -7.13 12.47 5.87
N VAL A 27 -6.01 11.92 6.36
CA VAL A 27 -6.06 10.84 7.36
C VAL A 27 -5.98 11.52 8.72
N VAL A 28 -7.11 12.09 9.15
CA VAL A 28 -7.29 12.52 10.55
C VAL A 28 -8.01 11.39 11.27
N GLY A 29 -7.35 10.87 12.30
CA GLY A 29 -7.87 9.84 13.18
C GLY A 29 -9.21 10.26 13.77
N ARG A 30 -10.27 9.54 13.37
CA ARG A 30 -11.55 9.58 14.08
C ARG A 30 -11.57 8.58 15.21
N LEU A 31 -10.96 8.95 16.34
CA LEU A 31 -11.25 8.26 17.59
C LEU A 31 -12.77 8.34 17.86
N ASN A 32 -13.32 7.17 18.19
CA ASN A 32 -14.58 6.97 18.90
C ASN A 32 -15.86 6.80 18.04
N ARG A 33 -16.17 5.53 17.72
CA ARG A 33 -17.56 5.05 17.78
C ARG A 33 -17.59 3.54 18.06
N LYS A 34 -18.07 3.21 19.25
CA LYS A 34 -18.41 1.87 19.71
C LYS A 34 -19.55 1.34 18.81
N SER A 35 -19.26 0.41 17.89
CA SER A 35 -20.33 -0.28 17.17
C SER A 35 -20.80 -1.45 18.04
N GLU A 36 -21.90 -1.24 18.76
CA GLU A 36 -22.61 -2.32 19.44
C GLU A 36 -23.23 -3.25 18.39
N GLY A 37 -22.87 -4.54 18.46
CA GLY A 37 -23.81 -5.62 18.18
C GLY A 37 -24.18 -5.96 16.74
N SER A 38 -23.37 -5.71 15.71
CA SER A 38 -23.64 -6.31 14.39
C SER A 38 -22.41 -6.89 13.71
N SER A 39 -22.65 -7.97 12.95
CA SER A 39 -21.73 -8.65 12.04
C SER A 39 -21.34 -7.81 10.81
N GLN A 40 -21.59 -6.49 10.82
CA GLN A 40 -21.20 -5.62 9.73
C GLN A 40 -19.70 -5.28 9.80
N PRO A 41 -19.02 -5.12 8.64
CA PRO A 41 -17.72 -4.48 8.61
C PRO A 41 -17.82 -3.14 9.33
N SER A 42 -16.89 -2.85 10.24
CA SER A 42 -16.91 -1.57 10.94
C SER A 42 -16.81 -0.45 9.90
N LEU A 43 -17.47 0.68 10.13
CA LEU A 43 -17.37 1.88 9.28
C LEU A 43 -15.90 2.25 8.98
N TRP A 44 -15.02 1.91 9.90
CA TRP A 44 -13.58 2.03 9.76
C TRP A 44 -12.98 1.17 8.64
N THR A 45 -13.37 -0.10 8.51
CA THR A 45 -12.89 -0.97 7.42
C THR A 45 -13.33 -0.48 6.05
N THR A 46 -14.52 0.12 5.93
CA THR A 46 -15.01 0.66 4.67
C THR A 46 -14.23 1.89 4.24
N ASP A 47 -13.91 2.80 5.18
CA ASP A 47 -13.13 4.01 4.90
C ASP A 47 -11.70 3.67 4.46
N GLN A 48 -11.06 2.69 5.10
CA GLN A 48 -9.72 2.23 4.71
C GLN A 48 -9.72 1.55 3.34
N ALA A 49 -10.73 0.72 3.05
CA ALA A 49 -10.86 0.06 1.75
C ALA A 49 -11.07 1.07 0.62
N ILE A 50 -11.92 2.09 0.83
CA ILE A 50 -12.12 3.18 -0.15
C ILE A 50 -10.81 3.91 -0.41
N THR A 51 -10.08 4.27 0.64
CA THR A 51 -8.80 4.98 0.51
C THR A 51 -7.77 4.13 -0.26
N ALA A 52 -7.69 2.84 0.03
CA ALA A 52 -6.81 1.91 -0.67
C ALA A 52 -7.17 1.79 -2.16
N ILE A 53 -8.45 1.63 -2.47
CA ILE A 53 -8.95 1.56 -3.85
C ILE A 53 -8.63 2.85 -4.60
N LEU A 54 -8.91 4.01 -4.02
CA LEU A 54 -8.61 5.31 -4.64
C LEU A 54 -7.11 5.45 -4.94
N ASN A 55 -6.24 5.13 -3.98
CA ASN A 55 -4.79 5.22 -4.18
C ASN A 55 -4.30 4.27 -5.30
N VAL A 56 -4.83 3.04 -5.31
CA VAL A 56 -4.56 2.05 -6.36
C VAL A 56 -5.03 2.56 -7.73
N SER A 57 -6.24 3.10 -7.82
CA SER A 57 -6.80 3.64 -9.07
C SER A 57 -6.00 4.82 -9.60
N VAL A 58 -5.60 5.76 -8.73
CA VAL A 58 -4.74 6.89 -9.13
C VAL A 58 -3.38 6.38 -9.58
N THR A 59 -2.76 5.46 -8.84
CA THR A 59 -1.47 4.88 -9.22
C THR A 59 -1.55 4.19 -10.56
N LEU A 60 -2.56 3.34 -10.78
CA LEU A 60 -2.81 2.66 -12.07
C LEU A 60 -2.99 3.67 -13.21
N SER A 61 -3.74 4.75 -12.98
CA SER A 61 -3.94 5.81 -13.96
C SER A 61 -2.62 6.49 -14.32
N LEU A 62 -1.77 6.79 -13.34
CA LEU A 62 -0.45 7.37 -13.58
C LEU A 62 0.46 6.42 -14.38
N GLN A 63 0.45 5.11 -14.06
CA GLN A 63 1.23 4.13 -14.82
C GLN A 63 0.76 4.08 -16.29
N LEU A 64 -0.55 3.99 -16.53
CA LEU A 64 -1.10 3.82 -17.88
C LEU A 64 -1.03 5.08 -18.75
N PHE A 65 -1.25 6.27 -18.17
CA PHE A 65 -1.42 7.50 -18.93
C PHE A 65 -0.23 8.45 -18.89
N LEU A 66 0.69 8.30 -17.93
CA LEU A 66 1.88 9.14 -17.85
C LEU A 66 3.15 8.33 -18.09
N PHE A 67 3.39 7.27 -17.30
CA PHE A 67 4.68 6.60 -17.34
C PHE A 67 4.83 5.66 -18.55
N LEU A 68 3.78 4.92 -18.92
CA LEU A 68 3.84 4.04 -20.08
C LEU A 68 4.01 4.82 -21.39
N PRO A 69 3.29 5.94 -21.64
CA PRO A 69 3.55 6.78 -22.81
C PRO A 69 4.93 7.43 -22.79
N ASP A 70 5.43 7.92 -21.65
CA ASP A 70 6.78 8.49 -21.52
C ASP A 70 7.88 7.48 -21.88
N MET A 71 7.65 6.19 -21.62
CA MET A 71 8.56 5.10 -22.02
C MET A 71 8.43 4.66 -23.48
N CYS A 72 7.29 4.91 -24.11
CA CYS A 72 7.04 4.57 -25.50
C CYS A 72 7.52 5.73 -26.38
N ASP A 73 8.73 5.63 -26.92
CA ASP A 73 9.25 6.60 -27.89
C ASP A 73 8.30 6.72 -29.09
N GLU A 74 7.86 7.93 -29.45
CA GLU A 74 6.86 8.20 -30.50
C GLU A 74 7.30 7.72 -31.90
N ARG A 75 8.54 7.26 -32.04
CA ARG A 75 9.16 6.85 -33.30
C ARG A 75 9.04 5.35 -33.62
N SER A 76 8.52 4.53 -32.72
CA SER A 76 8.39 3.08 -32.90
C SER A 76 6.92 2.66 -33.00
N ASP A 77 6.53 2.01 -34.10
CA ASP A 77 5.18 1.42 -34.30
C ASP A 77 4.86 0.27 -33.33
N SER A 78 5.80 -0.08 -32.44
CA SER A 78 5.68 -1.17 -31.45
C SER A 78 5.97 -0.68 -30.04
N VAL A 79 5.21 -1.19 -29.07
CA VAL A 79 5.47 -0.97 -27.64
C VAL A 79 6.86 -1.50 -27.32
N PRO A 80 7.78 -0.67 -26.80
CA PRO A 80 9.13 -1.13 -26.47
C PRO A 80 9.04 -2.25 -25.43
N PHE A 81 9.93 -3.24 -25.55
CA PHE A 81 10.01 -4.38 -24.63
C PHE A 81 10.06 -3.94 -23.15
N SER A 82 10.73 -2.81 -22.87
CA SER A 82 10.78 -2.18 -21.54
C SER A 82 9.39 -1.79 -21.02
N GLY A 83 8.56 -1.15 -21.84
CA GLY A 83 7.20 -0.74 -21.48
C GLY A 83 6.30 -1.95 -21.24
N LEU A 84 6.44 -3.01 -22.05
CA LEU A 84 5.71 -4.26 -21.85
C LEU A 84 6.12 -4.95 -20.53
N LEU A 85 7.42 -5.04 -20.26
CA LEU A 85 7.92 -5.61 -19.01
C LEU A 85 7.43 -4.82 -17.79
N HIS A 86 7.52 -3.49 -17.85
CA HIS A 86 7.01 -2.59 -16.82
C HIS A 86 5.52 -2.83 -16.55
N GLY A 87 4.70 -2.85 -17.61
CA GLY A 87 3.25 -3.08 -17.50
C GLY A 87 2.91 -4.46 -16.91
N CYS A 88 3.55 -5.53 -17.39
CA CYS A 88 3.37 -6.89 -16.88
C CYS A 88 3.78 -7.00 -15.40
N PHE A 89 4.93 -6.44 -15.04
CA PHE A 89 5.43 -6.47 -13.67
C PHE A 89 4.54 -5.68 -12.71
N PHE A 90 4.11 -4.48 -13.11
CA PHE A 90 3.18 -3.67 -12.32
C PHE A 90 1.84 -4.39 -12.12
N LEU A 91 1.29 -4.99 -13.18
CA LEU A 91 0.04 -5.76 -13.09
C LEU A 91 0.18 -6.95 -12.14
N PHE A 92 1.29 -7.69 -12.22
CA PHE A 92 1.58 -8.79 -11.29
C PHE A 92 1.58 -8.33 -9.83
N LEU A 93 2.26 -7.22 -9.53
CA LEU A 93 2.31 -6.63 -8.19
C LEU A 93 0.93 -6.16 -7.72
N LEU A 94 0.16 -5.54 -8.61
CA LEU A 94 -1.17 -5.05 -8.32
C LEU A 94 -2.15 -6.18 -7.97
N VAL A 95 -2.19 -7.24 -8.79
CA VAL A 95 -3.05 -8.41 -8.55
C VAL A 95 -2.69 -9.06 -7.22
N ASN A 96 -1.40 -9.23 -6.93
CA ASN A 96 -0.96 -9.81 -5.67
C ASN A 96 -1.26 -8.91 -4.47
N THR A 97 -1.13 -7.59 -4.61
CA THR A 97 -1.44 -6.64 -3.54
C THR A 97 -2.94 -6.66 -3.20
N LEU A 98 -3.80 -6.55 -4.20
CA LEU A 98 -5.25 -6.57 -4.02
C LEU A 98 -5.75 -7.94 -3.52
N GLY A 99 -5.28 -9.03 -4.12
CA GLY A 99 -5.69 -10.38 -3.72
C GLY A 99 -5.28 -10.69 -2.28
N ASN A 100 -4.05 -10.35 -1.86
CA ASN A 100 -3.64 -10.55 -0.48
C ASN A 100 -4.37 -9.62 0.49
N TYR A 101 -4.67 -8.37 0.10
CA TYR A 101 -5.50 -7.46 0.91
C TYR A 101 -6.90 -8.04 1.17
N VAL A 102 -7.56 -8.54 0.11
CA VAL A 102 -8.87 -9.22 0.23
C VAL A 102 -8.77 -10.46 1.12
N LEU A 103 -7.72 -11.28 0.97
CA LEU A 103 -7.53 -12.46 1.81
C LEU A 103 -7.26 -12.13 3.28
N VAL A 104 -6.60 -11.00 3.57
CA VAL A 104 -6.42 -10.53 4.96
C VAL A 104 -7.77 -10.23 5.59
N ILE A 105 -8.63 -9.50 4.87
CA ILE A 105 -9.97 -9.13 5.34
C ILE A 105 -10.85 -10.37 5.48
N TRP A 106 -10.88 -11.23 4.45
CA TRP A 106 -11.73 -12.42 4.42
C TRP A 106 -11.38 -13.42 5.51
N ASN A 107 -10.09 -13.67 5.74
CA ASN A 107 -9.61 -14.60 6.76
C ASN A 107 -9.40 -13.92 8.12
N SER A 108 -9.88 -12.68 8.27
CA SER A 108 -9.89 -12.02 9.55
C SER A 108 -10.79 -12.78 10.53
N PRO A 109 -10.37 -12.93 11.78
CA PRO A 109 -11.15 -13.65 12.78
C PRO A 109 -12.53 -13.03 12.93
N GLY A 110 -13.56 -13.85 12.65
CA GLY A 110 -14.96 -13.47 12.78
C GLY A 110 -15.35 -13.21 14.24
N VAL A 111 -16.56 -12.71 14.46
CA VAL A 111 -17.17 -12.73 15.79
C VAL A 111 -17.33 -14.19 16.18
N GLY A 112 -16.38 -14.71 16.97
CA GLY A 112 -16.65 -15.89 17.77
C GLY A 112 -17.88 -15.55 18.58
N GLY A 113 -18.99 -16.25 18.32
CA GLY A 113 -20.19 -16.12 19.11
C GLY A 113 -19.83 -16.15 20.59
N LEU A 114 -20.60 -15.43 21.38
CA LEU A 114 -20.50 -15.33 22.83
C LEU A 114 -20.67 -16.74 23.47
N SER A 115 -19.74 -17.65 23.23
CA SER A 115 -19.66 -18.93 23.92
C SER A 115 -18.90 -18.64 25.19
N ALA A 116 -19.70 -18.16 26.15
CA ALA A 116 -19.68 -18.50 27.56
C ALA A 116 -18.33 -18.97 28.13
N GLU A 117 -17.87 -18.22 29.13
CA GLU A 117 -17.49 -18.82 30.41
C GLU A 117 -16.54 -20.01 30.36
N VAL A 118 -15.43 -19.86 29.66
CA VAL A 118 -14.23 -20.66 29.95
C VAL A 118 -13.08 -19.67 30.04
N GLU A 119 -12.70 -19.34 31.28
CA GLU A 119 -11.41 -18.74 31.65
C GLU A 119 -10.30 -19.68 31.17
N LEU A 120 -9.93 -19.53 29.90
CA LEU A 120 -8.69 -20.07 29.35
C LEU A 120 -7.66 -18.94 29.38
N PRO A 121 -6.45 -19.18 29.92
CA PRO A 121 -5.47 -18.14 30.22
C PRO A 121 -4.91 -17.39 28.99
N ASP A 122 -5.18 -17.85 27.76
CA ASP A 122 -4.57 -17.33 26.52
C ASP A 122 -5.51 -16.51 25.61
N LYS A 123 -6.66 -16.07 26.12
CA LYS A 123 -7.61 -15.24 25.32
C LYS A 123 -7.21 -13.77 25.35
N SER A 124 -6.67 -13.27 24.23
CA SER A 124 -6.36 -11.84 24.06
C SER A 124 -7.59 -11.09 23.52
N VAL A 125 -7.92 -9.94 24.11
CA VAL A 125 -9.06 -9.12 23.69
C VAL A 125 -8.60 -7.91 22.91
N CYS A 126 -9.04 -7.78 21.67
CA CYS A 126 -8.86 -6.55 20.91
C CYS A 126 -9.88 -5.52 21.36
N ARG A 127 -9.43 -4.45 22.03
CA ARG A 127 -10.30 -3.36 22.50
C ARG A 127 -10.95 -2.56 21.37
N LEU A 128 -10.29 -2.48 20.20
CA LEU A 128 -10.79 -1.75 19.03
C LEU A 128 -11.90 -2.53 18.32
N CYS A 129 -11.72 -3.84 18.15
CA CYS A 129 -12.73 -4.70 17.53
C CYS A 129 -13.77 -5.24 18.53
N ALA A 130 -13.54 -5.02 19.84
CA ALA A 130 -14.30 -5.58 20.96
C ALA A 130 -14.51 -7.11 20.84
N ARG A 131 -13.44 -7.83 20.51
CA ARG A 131 -13.49 -9.27 20.19
C ARG A 131 -12.39 -10.05 20.92
N VAL A 132 -12.76 -11.23 21.41
CA VAL A 132 -11.85 -12.23 21.98
C VAL A 132 -11.18 -13.01 20.85
N LEU A 133 -9.87 -13.13 20.91
CA LEU A 133 -9.04 -13.72 19.88
C LEU A 133 -8.13 -14.78 20.50
N TRP A 134 -8.07 -15.93 19.86
CA TRP A 134 -7.31 -17.10 20.32
C TRP A 134 -5.81 -17.01 19.99
N ASP A 135 -5.44 -16.17 19.02
CA ASP A 135 -4.07 -16.00 18.53
C ASP A 135 -3.91 -14.56 17.98
N GLN A 136 -4.28 -13.54 18.76
CA GLN A 136 -4.12 -12.15 18.31
C GLN A 136 -2.65 -11.75 18.31
N GLU A 137 -2.19 -11.24 17.17
CA GLU A 137 -0.91 -10.56 17.09
C GLU A 137 -1.10 -9.06 17.38
N HIS A 138 -1.93 -8.39 16.59
CA HIS A 138 -2.26 -6.98 16.75
C HIS A 138 -3.51 -6.60 15.94
N HIS A 139 -4.08 -5.44 16.25
CA HIS A 139 -5.04 -4.79 15.35
C HIS A 139 -4.27 -3.94 14.34
N CYS A 140 -4.41 -4.22 13.05
CA CYS A 140 -3.77 -3.42 12.03
C CYS A 140 -4.68 -2.28 11.61
N PHE A 141 -4.27 -1.06 11.93
CA PHE A 141 -4.99 0.16 11.55
C PHE A 141 -5.14 0.29 10.02
N PHE A 142 -4.13 -0.14 9.27
CA PHE A 142 -4.09 -0.02 7.80
C PHE A 142 -5.04 -0.98 7.09
N THR A 143 -5.24 -2.19 7.61
CA THR A 143 -6.23 -3.14 7.06
C THR A 143 -7.60 -2.96 7.71
N GLY A 144 -7.68 -2.25 8.84
CA GLY A 144 -8.88 -2.12 9.66
C GLY A 144 -9.30 -3.42 10.34
N THR A 145 -8.44 -4.44 10.36
CA THR A 145 -8.76 -5.79 10.84
C THR A 145 -7.72 -6.31 11.84
N CYS A 146 -8.11 -7.30 12.64
CA CYS A 146 -7.16 -8.03 13.48
C CYS A 146 -6.31 -8.97 12.65
N ILE A 147 -5.00 -8.96 12.93
CA ILE A 147 -4.05 -9.92 12.37
C ILE A 147 -3.85 -11.05 13.39
N SER A 148 -4.06 -12.27 12.93
CA SER A 148 -3.94 -13.52 13.67
C SER A 148 -3.25 -14.57 12.81
N ARG A 149 -2.94 -15.74 13.37
CA ARG A 149 -2.31 -16.83 12.59
C ARG A 149 -3.05 -17.21 11.31
N SER A 150 -4.38 -17.09 11.30
CA SER A 150 -5.24 -17.39 10.14
C SER A 150 -4.99 -16.50 8.91
N ASN A 151 -4.63 -15.23 9.11
CA ASN A 151 -4.43 -14.26 8.03
C ASN A 151 -2.99 -13.68 7.99
N LEU A 152 -2.12 -14.11 8.90
CA LEU A 152 -0.73 -13.66 9.00
C LEU A 152 0.05 -13.84 7.68
N ARG A 153 -0.10 -14.99 7.00
CA ARG A 153 0.54 -15.25 5.70
C ARG A 153 0.12 -14.21 4.67
N SER A 154 -1.20 -14.00 4.50
CA SER A 154 -1.73 -13.02 3.55
C SER A 154 -1.32 -11.60 3.93
N PHE A 155 -1.21 -11.29 5.23
CA PHE A 155 -0.75 -9.98 5.71
C PHE A 155 0.70 -9.71 5.32
N VAL A 156 1.61 -10.66 5.56
CA VAL A 156 3.02 -10.50 5.20
C VAL A 156 3.19 -10.36 3.68
N LEU A 157 2.47 -11.18 2.90
CA LEU A 157 2.48 -11.08 1.44
C LEU A 157 1.86 -9.79 0.92
N PHE A 158 0.78 -9.30 1.55
CA PHE A 158 0.22 -7.98 1.26
C PHE A 158 1.25 -6.88 1.48
N CYS A 159 1.93 -6.87 2.62
CA CYS A 159 2.97 -5.89 2.91
C CYS A 159 4.15 -5.97 1.93
N LEU A 160 4.59 -7.18 1.58
CA LEU A 160 5.68 -7.39 0.61
C LEU A 160 5.32 -6.87 -0.78
N HIS A 161 4.18 -7.27 -1.34
CA HIS A 161 3.79 -6.82 -2.68
C HIS A 161 3.47 -5.33 -2.71
N SER A 162 2.89 -4.78 -1.63
CA SER A 162 2.64 -3.35 -1.52
C SER A 162 3.93 -2.54 -1.51
N CYS A 163 4.96 -2.97 -0.75
CA CYS A 163 6.22 -2.24 -0.72
C CYS A 163 6.95 -2.30 -2.08
N LEU A 164 6.95 -3.46 -2.74
CA LEU A 164 7.50 -3.62 -4.09
C LEU A 164 6.74 -2.75 -5.11
N SER A 165 5.41 -2.73 -5.06
CA SER A 165 4.58 -1.89 -5.94
C SER A 165 4.85 -0.40 -5.72
N CYS A 166 4.96 0.03 -4.46
CA CYS A 166 5.24 1.42 -4.13
C CYS A 166 6.64 1.85 -4.58
N PHE A 167 7.67 1.03 -4.33
CA PHE A 167 9.03 1.37 -4.77
C PHE A 167 9.21 1.30 -6.28
N HIS A 168 8.54 0.37 -6.95
CA HIS A 168 8.49 0.37 -8.40
C HIS A 168 7.85 1.65 -8.95
N ALA A 169 6.67 2.04 -8.45
CA ALA A 169 6.02 3.30 -8.84
C ALA A 169 6.88 4.53 -8.49
N LEU A 170 7.62 4.49 -7.38
CA LEU A 170 8.56 5.53 -6.97
C LEU A 170 9.69 5.70 -7.99
N VAL A 171 10.34 4.60 -8.40
CA VAL A 171 11.41 4.63 -9.42
C VAL A 171 10.90 5.22 -10.73
N MET A 172 9.71 4.81 -11.15
CA MET A 172 9.06 5.32 -12.36
C MET A 172 8.74 6.82 -12.26
N GLY A 173 8.17 7.24 -11.14
CA GLY A 173 7.87 8.65 -10.87
C GLY A 173 9.14 9.51 -10.80
N VAL A 174 10.21 9.01 -10.20
CA VAL A 174 11.52 9.70 -10.17
C VAL A 174 12.08 9.84 -11.59
N GLY A 175 12.02 8.78 -12.41
CA GLY A 175 12.41 8.83 -13.82
C GLY A 175 11.65 9.89 -14.61
N PHE A 176 10.32 9.87 -14.50
CA PHE A 176 9.42 10.84 -15.14
C PHE A 176 9.68 12.28 -14.69
N ILE A 177 9.89 12.52 -13.39
CA ILE A 177 10.21 13.87 -12.89
C ILE A 177 11.61 14.29 -13.34
N SER A 178 12.58 13.38 -13.37
CA SER A 178 13.95 13.70 -13.80
C SER A 178 13.99 14.13 -15.27
N SER A 179 13.26 13.43 -16.15
CA SER A 179 13.14 13.79 -17.57
C SER A 179 12.43 15.13 -17.78
N ASN A 180 11.33 15.38 -17.06
CA ASN A 180 10.48 16.56 -17.27
C ASN A 180 10.93 17.82 -16.51
N PHE A 181 11.64 17.70 -15.39
CA PHE A 181 12.09 18.84 -14.57
C PHE A 181 13.58 19.14 -14.69
N SER A 182 14.33 18.33 -15.45
CA SER A 182 15.79 18.39 -15.55
C SER A 182 16.47 18.35 -14.17
N LEU A 183 15.90 17.61 -13.23
CA LEU A 183 16.41 17.44 -11.88
C LEU A 183 17.20 16.13 -11.78
N SER A 184 18.36 16.19 -11.14
CA SER A 184 19.15 15.00 -10.79
C SER A 184 18.93 14.63 -9.32
N PHE A 185 18.58 13.36 -9.10
CA PHE A 185 18.39 12.77 -7.77
C PHE A 185 19.66 12.13 -7.19
N CYS A 186 20.85 12.44 -7.75
CA CYS A 186 22.12 12.00 -7.16
C CYS A 186 22.34 12.57 -5.74
N ASP A 187 21.87 13.79 -5.50
CA ASP A 187 21.87 14.40 -4.17
C ASP A 187 20.55 14.09 -3.45
N PRO A 188 20.57 13.40 -2.30
CA PRO A 188 19.34 13.11 -1.54
C PRO A 188 18.61 14.38 -1.08
N LEU A 189 19.29 15.53 -0.95
CA LEU A 189 18.62 16.79 -0.64
C LEU A 189 17.67 17.25 -1.76
N THR A 190 17.88 16.82 -3.02
CA THR A 190 16.95 17.10 -4.13
C THR A 190 15.56 16.55 -3.82
N PHE A 191 15.47 15.37 -3.22
CA PHE A 191 14.18 14.77 -2.84
C PHE A 191 13.45 15.62 -1.79
N LEU A 192 14.17 16.24 -0.85
CA LEU A 192 13.55 17.12 0.16
C LEU A 192 13.14 18.48 -0.42
N ARG A 193 13.89 18.99 -1.40
CA ARG A 193 13.59 20.27 -2.08
C ARG A 193 12.50 20.15 -3.14
N LEU A 194 12.21 18.95 -3.63
CA LEU A 194 11.24 18.71 -4.70
C LEU A 194 9.84 19.23 -4.35
N LEU A 195 9.31 18.91 -3.16
CA LEU A 195 7.98 19.37 -2.75
C LEU A 195 7.85 20.89 -2.67
N PRO A 196 8.69 21.63 -1.91
CA PRO A 196 8.57 23.09 -1.85
C PRO A 196 8.79 23.75 -3.21
N LEU A 197 9.69 23.23 -4.04
CA LEU A 197 9.89 23.73 -5.40
C LEU A 197 8.66 23.50 -6.29
N SER A 198 8.04 22.33 -6.19
CA SER A 198 6.85 22.00 -6.99
C SER A 198 5.64 22.84 -6.58
N ILE A 199 5.47 23.07 -5.26
CA ILE A 199 4.42 23.96 -4.73
C ILE A 199 4.59 25.38 -5.26
N THR A 200 5.80 25.94 -5.15
CA THR A 200 6.08 27.29 -5.64
C THR A 200 5.86 27.44 -7.14
N ARG A 201 6.31 26.46 -7.95
CA ARG A 201 6.07 26.45 -9.41
C ARG A 201 4.61 26.21 -9.79
N PHE A 202 3.86 25.48 -8.99
CA PHE A 202 2.43 25.26 -9.21
C PHE A 202 1.64 26.55 -8.99
N PHE A 203 1.88 27.25 -7.88
CA PHE A 203 1.22 28.54 -7.60
C PHE A 203 1.66 29.68 -8.53
N SER A 204 2.87 29.60 -9.11
CA SER A 204 3.28 30.54 -10.16
C SER A 204 2.65 30.24 -11.54
N GLY A 205 1.86 29.17 -11.67
CA GLY A 205 1.28 28.71 -12.94
C GLY A 205 2.30 28.08 -13.89
N SER A 206 3.53 27.83 -13.43
CA SER A 206 4.63 27.27 -14.23
C SER A 206 4.65 25.74 -14.22
N LEU A 207 3.76 25.09 -13.46
CA LEU A 207 3.68 23.64 -13.33
C LEU A 207 2.27 23.13 -13.61
N LEU A 208 2.16 22.12 -14.47
CA LEU A 208 0.90 21.43 -14.76
C LEU A 208 0.42 20.63 -13.54
N SER A 209 -0.90 20.56 -13.35
CA SER A 209 -1.51 19.83 -12.21
C SER A 209 -1.13 18.34 -12.16
N SER A 210 -0.96 17.69 -13.31
CA SER A 210 -0.54 16.29 -13.38
C SER A 210 0.86 16.06 -12.81
N HIS A 211 1.80 16.98 -13.06
CA HIS A 211 3.14 16.92 -12.48
C HIS A 211 3.11 17.11 -10.96
N MET A 212 2.28 18.03 -10.46
CA MET A 212 2.08 18.20 -9.02
C MET A 212 1.48 16.93 -8.40
N LEU A 213 0.52 16.29 -9.07
CA LEU A 213 -0.07 15.02 -8.62
C LEU A 213 0.99 13.91 -8.56
N VAL A 214 1.86 13.78 -9.55
CA VAL A 214 2.98 12.82 -9.52
C VAL A 214 3.91 13.09 -8.34
N VAL A 215 4.26 14.35 -8.08
CA VAL A 215 5.11 14.72 -6.93
C VAL A 215 4.44 14.33 -5.61
N LEU A 216 3.15 14.62 -5.43
CA LEU A 216 2.41 14.21 -4.23
C LEU A 216 2.36 12.68 -4.09
N MET A 217 2.13 11.98 -5.20
CA MET A 217 2.08 10.52 -5.21
C MET A 217 3.42 9.88 -4.91
N LEU A 218 4.52 10.49 -5.36
CA LEU A 218 5.89 10.05 -5.06
C LEU A 218 6.17 10.03 -3.56
N TYR A 219 5.76 11.05 -2.80
CA TYR A 219 5.88 11.03 -1.33
C TYR A 219 4.94 10.02 -0.66
N LEU A 220 3.74 9.82 -1.22
CA LEU A 220 2.81 8.81 -0.71
C LEU A 220 3.32 7.39 -0.96
N TRP A 221 3.85 7.07 -2.14
CA TRP A 221 4.50 5.79 -2.43
C TRP A 221 5.73 5.57 -1.54
N PHE A 222 6.54 6.60 -1.31
CA PHE A 222 7.69 6.49 -0.41
C PHE A 222 7.27 6.14 1.01
N THR A 223 6.32 6.88 1.58
CA THR A 223 5.85 6.67 2.96
C THR A 223 5.10 5.35 3.15
N VAL A 224 4.18 5.01 2.24
CA VAL A 224 3.45 3.73 2.28
C VAL A 224 4.39 2.56 2.05
N GLY A 225 5.31 2.67 1.08
CA GLY A 225 6.31 1.66 0.79
C GLY A 225 7.21 1.35 2.00
N LEU A 226 7.70 2.39 2.68
CA LEU A 226 8.47 2.24 3.91
C LEU A 226 7.65 1.62 5.06
N ALA A 227 6.41 2.07 5.27
CA ALA A 227 5.54 1.50 6.28
C ALA A 227 5.30 -0.01 6.03
N CYS A 228 4.96 -0.39 4.81
CA CYS A 228 4.78 -1.78 4.42
C CYS A 228 6.08 -2.60 4.57
N ALA A 229 7.23 -2.05 4.20
CA ALA A 229 8.52 -2.71 4.38
C ALA A 229 8.84 -2.94 5.87
N ALA A 230 8.58 -1.95 6.72
CA ALA A 230 8.77 -2.05 8.17
C ALA A 230 7.86 -3.12 8.79
N PHE A 231 6.57 -3.15 8.44
CA PHE A 231 5.64 -4.18 8.93
C PHE A 231 6.04 -5.57 8.43
N CYS A 232 6.40 -5.71 7.15
CA CYS A 232 6.86 -6.96 6.59
C CYS A 232 8.10 -7.47 7.33
N GLY A 233 9.13 -6.62 7.49
CA GLY A 233 10.36 -6.94 8.20
C GLY A 233 10.11 -7.30 9.67
N HIS A 234 9.28 -6.52 10.37
CA HIS A 234 8.93 -6.81 11.77
C HIS A 234 8.25 -8.16 11.93
N GLN A 235 7.26 -8.48 11.08
CA GLN A 235 6.58 -9.77 11.14
C GLN A 235 7.48 -10.93 10.73
N LEU A 236 8.33 -10.77 9.71
CA LEU A 236 9.29 -11.78 9.31
C LEU A 236 10.31 -12.07 10.42
N LEU A 237 10.81 -11.03 11.10
CA LEU A 237 11.70 -11.18 12.25
C LEU A 237 11.01 -11.94 13.39
N ARG A 238 9.75 -11.61 13.71
CA ARG A 238 9.00 -12.32 14.74
C ARG A 238 8.75 -13.78 14.36
N ILE A 239 8.46 -14.07 13.09
CA ILE A 239 8.33 -15.44 12.60
C ILE A 239 9.68 -16.18 12.69
N SER A 240 10.78 -15.54 12.27
CA SER A 240 12.10 -16.20 12.26
C SER A 240 12.63 -16.49 13.66
N MET A 241 12.35 -15.62 14.63
CA MET A 241 12.78 -15.77 16.02
C MET A 241 12.01 -16.86 16.81
N GLY A 242 11.03 -17.53 16.17
CA GLY A 242 10.30 -18.63 16.78
C GLY A 242 9.23 -18.17 17.79
N PRO A 243 8.50 -19.12 18.41
CA PRO A 243 7.36 -18.80 19.26
C PRO A 243 7.82 -18.09 20.54
N THR A 244 7.64 -16.78 20.57
CA THR A 244 7.58 -15.99 21.82
C THR A 244 6.17 -16.13 22.39
N CYS A 245 5.88 -17.28 23.00
CA CYS A 245 4.97 -17.46 24.15
C CYS A 245 4.70 -18.95 24.36
N TYR A 246 5.17 -19.45 25.51
CA TYR A 246 4.65 -20.63 26.22
C TYR A 246 4.56 -21.94 25.43
N GLN A 247 5.72 -22.52 25.13
CA GLN A 247 5.83 -23.99 25.13
C GLN A 247 6.09 -24.42 26.58
N PRO A 248 5.27 -25.29 27.21
CA PRO A 248 5.65 -25.88 28.49
C PRO A 248 7.01 -26.57 28.35
N GLN A 249 7.88 -26.37 29.35
CA GLN A 249 9.30 -26.76 29.38
C GLN A 249 9.59 -28.27 29.27
N THR A 250 8.65 -29.09 28.80
CA THR A 250 8.72 -30.56 28.87
C THR A 250 8.99 -31.26 27.54
N ALA A 251 9.15 -30.55 26.42
CA ALA A 251 9.58 -31.15 25.17
C ALA A 251 11.02 -30.71 24.84
N GLU A 252 11.89 -31.68 24.56
CA GLU A 252 13.28 -31.49 24.14
C GLU A 252 13.43 -30.28 23.21
N HIS A 253 14.38 -29.39 23.57
CA HIS A 253 14.75 -28.20 22.80
C HIS A 253 15.31 -28.61 21.43
N ASN A 254 14.43 -28.91 20.49
CA ASN A 254 14.80 -28.98 19.09
C ASN A 254 14.94 -27.54 18.62
N VAL A 255 16.19 -27.07 18.47
CA VAL A 255 16.51 -25.73 17.97
C VAL A 255 16.05 -25.66 16.52
N MET A 256 14.78 -25.32 16.34
CA MET A 256 14.15 -25.27 15.04
C MET A 256 14.77 -24.12 14.24
N THR A 257 15.23 -24.44 13.03
CA THR A 257 15.88 -23.49 12.12
C THR A 257 14.89 -22.42 11.66
N TRP A 258 15.38 -21.22 11.33
CA TRP A 258 14.56 -20.12 10.81
C TRP A 258 13.73 -20.54 9.57
N THR A 259 14.27 -21.45 8.76
CA THR A 259 13.59 -22.08 7.62
C THR A 259 12.36 -22.88 8.02
N GLU A 260 12.44 -23.66 9.10
CA GLU A 260 11.31 -24.45 9.60
C GLU A 260 10.20 -23.55 10.18
N ASN A 261 10.58 -22.44 10.83
CA ASN A 261 9.63 -21.42 11.32
C ASN A 261 8.88 -20.74 10.16
N LEU A 262 9.60 -20.35 9.10
CA LEU A 262 8.96 -19.80 7.89
C LEU A 262 8.07 -20.85 7.22
N GLN A 263 8.51 -22.10 7.14
CA GLN A 263 7.73 -23.18 6.52
C GLN A 263 6.44 -23.48 7.30
N LYS A 264 6.41 -23.27 8.62
CA LYS A 264 5.16 -23.36 9.40
C LYS A 264 4.12 -22.34 8.96
N VAL A 265 4.54 -21.09 8.73
CA VAL A 265 3.64 -19.99 8.33
C VAL A 265 3.27 -20.08 6.85
N PHE A 266 4.26 -20.17 5.96
CA PHE A 266 4.06 -20.14 4.51
C PHE A 266 3.66 -21.50 3.91
N GLY A 267 3.97 -22.60 4.60
CA GLY A 267 3.74 -23.96 4.12
C GLY A 267 4.86 -24.48 3.21
N LYS A 268 4.74 -25.74 2.76
CA LYS A 268 5.74 -26.37 1.86
C LYS A 268 5.81 -25.71 0.47
N GLN A 269 4.72 -25.09 0.02
CA GLN A 269 4.62 -24.40 -1.28
C GLN A 269 4.76 -22.87 -1.13
N TRP A 270 5.74 -22.42 -0.33
CA TRP A 270 5.95 -21.00 -0.03
C TRP A 270 6.27 -20.17 -1.28
N LEU A 271 6.91 -20.75 -2.30
CA LEU A 271 7.19 -20.04 -3.56
C LEU A 271 5.88 -19.75 -4.33
N LEU A 272 4.99 -20.74 -4.43
CA LEU A 272 3.68 -20.56 -5.08
C LEU A 272 2.83 -19.52 -4.34
N ALA A 273 2.98 -19.45 -3.02
CA ALA A 273 2.37 -18.44 -2.18
C ALA A 273 2.80 -17.01 -2.52
N ILE A 274 4.05 -16.82 -2.95
CA ILE A 274 4.57 -15.52 -3.36
C ILE A 274 4.01 -15.14 -4.73
N LEU A 275 3.87 -16.11 -5.64
CA LEU A 275 3.40 -15.83 -7.00
C LEU A 275 1.90 -15.53 -7.07
N MET A 276 1.09 -16.21 -6.24
CA MET A 276 -0.36 -16.12 -6.30
C MET A 276 -1.00 -16.00 -4.91
N PRO A 277 -2.01 -15.13 -4.73
CA PRO A 277 -2.81 -15.09 -3.52
C PRO A 277 -3.57 -16.40 -3.35
N GLN A 278 -3.32 -17.10 -2.25
CA GLN A 278 -3.98 -18.37 -1.94
C GLN A 278 -4.42 -18.39 -0.48
N SER A 279 -5.65 -18.80 -0.23
CA SER A 279 -6.10 -19.17 1.11
C SER A 279 -5.43 -20.49 1.52
N LYS A 280 -4.79 -20.52 2.68
CA LYS A 280 -4.38 -21.79 3.30
C LYS A 280 -5.61 -22.41 3.97
N PRO A 281 -5.95 -23.69 3.73
CA PRO A 281 -6.93 -24.38 4.55
C PRO A 281 -6.48 -24.33 6.00
N GLN A 282 -7.35 -23.88 6.92
CA GLN A 282 -7.08 -23.93 8.34
C GLN A 282 -7.05 -25.40 8.76
N THR A 283 -5.86 -25.98 8.89
CA THR A 283 -5.70 -27.23 9.63
C THR A 283 -5.72 -26.85 11.10
N CYS A 284 -6.85 -27.05 11.79
CA CYS A 284 -6.84 -27.07 13.25
C CYS A 284 -5.74 -28.05 13.70
N PRO A 285 -4.87 -27.67 14.65
CA PRO A 285 -4.15 -28.70 15.37
C PRO A 285 -5.20 -29.62 16.05
N PRO A 286 -4.96 -30.95 16.06
CA PRO A 286 -5.79 -31.88 16.82
C PRO A 286 -5.78 -31.55 18.32
#